data_AF-A0A7C2C721-F1
#
_entry.id   AF-A0A7C2C721-F1
#
_cell.length_a   1.000
_cell.length_b   1.000
_cell.length_c   1.000
_cell.angle_alpha   90.00
_cell.angle_beta   90.00
_cell.angle_gamma   90.00
#
_symmetry.space_group_name_H-M   'P 1'
#
loop_
_entity.id
_entity.type
_entity.pdbx_description
1 polymer ?
#
loop_
_entity_poly.entity_id
_entity_poly.type
_entity_poly.pdbx_seq_one_letter_code
_entity_poly.pdbx_strand_id
1 'polypeptide(L)'
;MGWIQDLVKPQQRVWEEFYRNRWAHDRVVRSTHGVNCTGGCSWAVYVKDGIITWEMQQTDYPLLESKLPPYEPRGCQRGISASWYVYSPIRVKYPYVRGRLLEYWREARARHDNPVEAWASIVENEEKRRAYQWARGKGGFQRANWDEVLELIAAACLYTARKWGPDRVAGFSPIPAMSYLSYAAGSRFLQLFGGFNMSFYDWYADLPNAFPEVWGDQTDVCESADWYNGKFIVSMGSNLNMTRTPDVHFISEARHEGAKFVVISPDFSQVAKYSDWWIPIRAGQDLPFWMAVNHIILKEFYVDRQVPYFIDYVKRYTDLPFLVELVPEGNAYRMWKLVRANRLARYAEVTNGDWKMVVLDARTGEPRMPKGQVGFRWDKEKGKWNLKLEDGLDDSPIDPVLTLLGQHDEVVQVRFFDHGEKRWLLRGVPAKRLRLRDGSTILVTTAFDL
;
A
#
# COMPACT_ATOMS: atom_id res chain seq x y z
N MET A 1 -45.96 -53.74 -0.65
CA MET A 1 -44.93 -53.34 0.34
C MET A 1 -44.05 -52.31 -0.32
N GLY A 2 -43.90 -51.12 0.26
CA GLY A 2 -42.97 -50.11 -0.25
C GLY A 2 -41.53 -50.54 -0.01
N TRP A 3 -40.61 -50.09 -0.86
CA TRP A 3 -39.16 -50.37 -0.78
C TRP A 3 -38.47 -49.65 0.38
N ILE A 4 -39.20 -48.80 1.11
CA ILE A 4 -38.70 -47.99 2.21
C ILE A 4 -39.56 -48.29 3.44
N GLN A 5 -38.90 -48.63 4.54
CA GLN A 5 -39.51 -48.77 5.85
C GLN A 5 -38.91 -47.70 6.76
N ASP A 6 -39.68 -46.66 7.07
CA ASP A 6 -39.26 -45.63 8.01
C ASP A 6 -39.38 -46.17 9.44
N LEU A 7 -38.23 -46.49 10.03
CA LEU A 7 -38.12 -46.91 11.42
C LEU A 7 -37.71 -45.71 12.29
N VAL A 8 -38.70 -45.04 12.88
CA VAL A 8 -38.44 -43.94 13.83
C VAL A 8 -38.30 -44.50 15.24
N LYS A 9 -37.06 -44.81 15.64
CA LYS A 9 -36.72 -45.28 17.00
C LYS A 9 -35.62 -44.39 17.63
N PRO A 10 -35.95 -43.16 18.07
CA PRO A 10 -34.97 -42.21 18.61
C PRO A 10 -34.16 -42.77 19.79
N GLN A 11 -34.75 -43.65 20.60
CA GLN A 11 -34.09 -44.29 21.75
C GLN A 11 -32.94 -45.22 21.35
N GLN A 12 -32.88 -45.68 20.09
CA GLN A 12 -31.78 -46.50 19.57
C GLN A 12 -30.65 -45.66 18.96
N ARG A 13 -30.84 -44.34 18.81
CA ARG A 13 -29.87 -43.39 18.21
C ARG A 13 -28.98 -42.72 19.27
N VAL A 14 -28.77 -43.35 20.42
CA VAL A 14 -27.94 -42.83 21.53
C VAL A 14 -26.48 -42.60 21.15
N TRP A 15 -25.96 -43.32 20.15
CA TRP A 15 -24.59 -43.14 19.65
C TRP A 15 -24.33 -41.74 19.08
N GLU A 16 -25.37 -41.01 18.67
CA GLU A 16 -25.25 -39.63 18.18
C GLU A 16 -24.75 -38.66 19.26
N GLU A 17 -24.94 -39.02 20.53
CA GLU A 17 -24.48 -38.23 21.67
C GLU A 17 -22.95 -38.07 21.68
N PHE A 18 -22.23 -39.04 21.11
CA PHE A 18 -20.78 -38.92 20.89
C PHE A 18 -20.42 -37.67 20.08
N TYR A 19 -21.13 -37.42 18.97
CA TYR A 19 -20.87 -36.26 18.11
C TYR A 19 -21.41 -34.96 18.71
N ARG A 20 -22.56 -35.01 19.40
CA ARG A 20 -23.08 -33.83 20.13
C ARG A 20 -22.11 -33.36 21.20
N ASN A 21 -21.57 -34.29 21.98
CA ASN A 21 -20.57 -34.00 23.00
C ASN A 21 -19.26 -33.49 22.43
N ARG A 22 -18.84 -33.95 21.24
CA ARG A 22 -17.66 -33.41 20.56
C ARG A 22 -17.85 -31.92 20.19
N TRP A 23 -19.03 -31.53 19.73
CA TRP A 23 -19.34 -30.15 19.35
C TRP A 23 -19.59 -29.22 20.55
N ALA A 24 -20.14 -29.75 21.63
CA ALA A 24 -20.34 -29.01 22.87
C ALA A 24 -19.00 -28.44 23.39
N HIS A 25 -19.03 -27.24 23.94
CA HIS A 25 -17.86 -26.47 24.36
C HIS A 25 -18.19 -25.61 25.58
N ASP A 26 -17.17 -25.17 26.31
CA ASP A 26 -17.31 -24.44 27.57
C ASP A 26 -17.67 -22.98 27.31
N ARG A 27 -17.00 -22.37 26.32
CA ARG A 27 -17.19 -20.97 25.94
C ARG A 27 -16.62 -20.66 24.56
N VAL A 28 -17.06 -19.53 24.02
CA VAL A 28 -16.55 -18.94 22.78
C VAL A 28 -15.92 -17.58 23.10
N VAL A 29 -14.73 -17.31 22.55
CA VAL A 29 -14.01 -16.05 22.73
C VAL A 29 -13.81 -15.40 21.35
N ARG A 30 -14.14 -14.12 21.23
CA ARG A 30 -13.85 -13.36 20.00
C ARG A 30 -12.36 -13.07 19.91
N SER A 31 -11.76 -13.38 18.76
CA SER A 31 -10.38 -13.03 18.45
C SER A 31 -10.18 -12.75 16.95
N THR A 32 -8.94 -12.51 16.54
CA THR A 32 -8.53 -12.31 15.14
C THR A 32 -7.08 -12.79 14.95
N HIS A 33 -6.58 -12.77 13.72
CA HIS A 33 -5.23 -13.21 13.37
C HIS A 33 -4.32 -12.01 13.10
N GLY A 34 -3.30 -11.83 13.95
CA GLY A 34 -2.25 -10.81 13.77
C GLY A 34 -1.22 -11.21 12.73
N VAL A 35 -1.64 -11.36 11.48
CA VAL A 35 -0.80 -11.76 10.33
C VAL A 35 -1.06 -10.83 9.14
N ASN A 36 -0.01 -10.51 8.37
CA ASN A 36 -0.09 -9.61 7.22
C ASN A 36 -0.82 -10.27 6.04
N CYS A 37 -2.15 -10.36 6.14
CA CYS A 37 -3.02 -10.96 5.15
C CYS A 37 -4.14 -10.03 4.67
N THR A 38 -4.27 -8.87 5.30
CA THR A 38 -5.34 -7.85 5.17
C THR A 38 -6.76 -8.33 5.46
N GLY A 39 -6.97 -9.60 5.76
CA GLY A 39 -8.30 -10.15 5.95
C GLY A 39 -9.03 -9.53 7.16
N GLY A 40 -8.34 -9.20 8.24
CA GLY A 40 -8.95 -8.59 9.43
C GLY A 40 -10.15 -9.39 9.99
N CYS A 41 -10.18 -10.70 9.76
CA CYS A 41 -11.36 -11.53 10.01
C CYS A 41 -11.53 -11.74 11.53
N SER A 42 -12.74 -11.55 12.03
CA SER A 42 -13.14 -11.91 13.39
C SER A 42 -13.51 -13.40 13.47
N TRP A 43 -13.03 -14.06 14.52
CA TRP A 43 -13.18 -15.49 14.76
C TRP A 43 -13.79 -15.78 16.14
N ALA A 44 -14.62 -16.80 16.18
CA ALA A 44 -15.14 -17.45 17.36
C ALA A 44 -14.16 -18.57 17.76
N VAL A 45 -13.36 -18.35 18.81
CA VAL A 45 -12.40 -19.33 19.32
C VAL A 45 -13.09 -20.18 20.38
N TYR A 46 -13.17 -21.49 20.13
CA TYR A 46 -13.89 -22.44 20.99
C TYR A 46 -12.95 -23.04 22.03
N VAL A 47 -13.34 -22.92 23.29
CA VAL A 47 -12.66 -23.52 24.43
C VAL A 47 -13.50 -24.68 24.93
N LYS A 48 -12.89 -25.86 25.08
CA LYS A 48 -13.51 -27.05 25.65
C LYS A 48 -12.52 -27.73 26.58
N ASP A 49 -12.97 -28.14 27.75
CA ASP A 49 -12.13 -28.72 28.80
C ASP A 49 -10.92 -27.82 29.14
N GLY A 50 -11.15 -26.49 29.14
CA GLY A 50 -10.12 -25.49 29.45
C GLY A 50 -9.02 -25.30 28.38
N ILE A 51 -9.11 -25.95 27.22
CA ILE A 51 -8.15 -25.80 26.11
C ILE A 51 -8.80 -25.22 24.86
N ILE A 52 -8.02 -24.51 24.04
CA ILE A 52 -8.46 -24.08 22.70
C ILE A 52 -8.56 -25.33 21.82
N THR A 53 -9.68 -25.53 21.15
CA THR A 53 -9.92 -26.74 20.36
C THR A 53 -10.08 -26.48 18.87
N TRP A 54 -10.91 -25.53 18.47
CA TRP A 54 -11.06 -25.07 17.10
C TRP A 54 -11.52 -23.61 17.07
N GLU A 55 -11.66 -23.07 15.87
CA GLU A 55 -12.24 -21.74 15.63
C GLU A 55 -13.23 -21.82 14.46
N MET A 56 -14.22 -20.92 14.45
CA MET A 56 -15.12 -20.69 13.32
C MET A 56 -15.20 -19.19 13.08
N GLN A 57 -15.56 -18.76 11.88
CA GLN A 57 -15.74 -17.34 11.61
C GLN A 57 -16.87 -16.74 12.45
N GLN A 58 -16.72 -15.48 12.84
CA GLN A 58 -17.83 -14.67 13.32
C GLN A 58 -18.64 -14.16 12.14
N THR A 59 -19.94 -13.99 12.34
CA THR A 59 -20.87 -13.55 11.28
C THR A 59 -21.66 -12.30 11.66
N ASP A 60 -21.30 -11.66 12.77
CA ASP A 60 -21.97 -10.50 13.33
C ASP A 60 -21.30 -9.17 12.96
N TYR A 61 -20.66 -9.10 11.78
CA TYR A 61 -20.19 -7.82 11.26
C TYR A 61 -21.37 -6.88 11.05
N PRO A 62 -21.23 -5.57 11.33
CA PRO A 62 -22.25 -4.60 11.00
C PRO A 62 -22.57 -4.63 9.49
N LEU A 63 -23.85 -4.59 9.15
CA LEU A 63 -24.28 -4.40 7.76
C LEU A 63 -23.91 -2.98 7.33
N LEU A 64 -23.24 -2.84 6.18
CA LEU A 64 -22.93 -1.53 5.60
C LEU A 64 -24.19 -0.85 5.06
N GLU A 65 -24.91 -1.55 4.18
CA GLU A 65 -26.18 -1.12 3.61
C GLU A 65 -27.00 -2.33 3.14
N SER A 66 -28.30 -2.14 2.96
CA SER A 66 -29.23 -3.22 2.61
C SER A 66 -29.04 -3.82 1.21
N LYS A 67 -28.37 -3.09 0.29
CA LYS A 67 -28.17 -3.51 -1.10
C LYS A 67 -26.81 -4.13 -1.37
N LEU A 68 -25.87 -4.02 -0.43
CA LEU A 68 -24.57 -4.68 -0.53
C LEU A 68 -24.63 -6.06 0.11
N PRO A 69 -23.95 -7.05 -0.47
CA PRO A 69 -23.66 -8.29 0.24
C PRO A 69 -22.96 -8.00 1.57
N PRO A 70 -23.28 -8.74 2.65
CA PRO A 70 -22.57 -8.57 3.92
C PRO A 70 -21.14 -9.12 3.82
N TYR A 71 -20.27 -8.65 4.69
CA TYR A 71 -18.90 -9.19 4.80
C TYR A 71 -18.83 -10.62 5.36
N GLU A 72 -19.85 -11.06 6.09
CA GLU A 72 -19.85 -12.37 6.71
C GLU A 72 -19.81 -13.50 5.67
N PRO A 73 -19.09 -14.62 5.92
CA PRO A 73 -18.34 -14.94 7.14
C PRO A 73 -16.87 -14.46 7.12
N ARG A 74 -16.35 -13.93 6.00
CA ARG A 74 -14.90 -13.77 5.77
C ARG A 74 -14.15 -15.10 6.04
N GLY A 75 -12.91 -15.00 6.52
CA GLY A 75 -12.05 -16.13 6.86
C GLY A 75 -11.30 -16.73 5.67
N CYS A 76 -10.40 -17.67 5.96
CA CYS A 76 -9.68 -18.44 4.95
C CYS A 76 -9.14 -19.75 5.54
N GLN A 77 -8.64 -20.63 4.67
CA GLN A 77 -8.06 -21.92 5.06
C GLN A 77 -6.81 -21.81 5.94
N ARG A 78 -6.13 -20.65 5.95
CA ARG A 78 -4.99 -20.41 6.84
C ARG A 78 -5.49 -20.08 8.24
N GLY A 79 -6.48 -19.19 8.32
CA GLY A 79 -7.09 -18.77 9.58
C GLY A 79 -7.77 -19.91 10.34
N ILE A 80 -8.58 -20.72 9.66
CA ILE A 80 -9.30 -21.86 10.29
C ILE A 80 -8.34 -22.89 10.93
N SER A 81 -7.07 -22.92 10.50
CA SER A 81 -6.06 -23.84 11.02
C SER A 81 -5.23 -23.28 12.19
N ALA A 82 -5.45 -22.04 12.61
CA ALA A 82 -4.56 -21.33 13.55
C ALA A 82 -4.49 -21.98 14.94
N SER A 83 -5.60 -22.54 15.42
CA SER A 83 -5.70 -23.29 16.68
C SER A 83 -4.70 -24.44 16.80
N TRP A 84 -4.22 -25.01 15.67
CA TRP A 84 -3.16 -26.02 15.66
C TRP A 84 -1.88 -25.53 16.36
N TYR A 85 -1.48 -24.27 16.15
CA TYR A 85 -0.20 -23.75 16.64
C TYR A 85 -0.10 -23.73 18.17
N VAL A 86 -1.23 -23.60 18.88
CA VAL A 86 -1.25 -23.38 20.34
C VAL A 86 -0.52 -24.49 21.08
N TYR A 87 -0.73 -25.74 20.67
CA TYR A 87 -0.17 -26.94 21.29
C TYR A 87 0.71 -27.78 20.35
N SER A 88 0.95 -27.28 19.13
CA SER A 88 1.77 -27.97 18.13
C SER A 88 3.19 -28.28 18.61
N PRO A 89 3.86 -29.27 18.00
CA PRO A 89 5.27 -29.58 18.27
C PRO A 89 6.23 -28.41 18.03
N ILE A 90 5.83 -27.40 17.25
CA ILE A 90 6.67 -26.24 16.92
C ILE A 90 6.41 -25.02 17.82
N ARG A 91 5.53 -25.13 18.82
CA ARG A 91 5.26 -24.04 19.76
C ARG A 91 6.52 -23.68 20.55
N VAL A 92 6.93 -22.41 20.49
CA VAL A 92 7.96 -21.86 21.38
C VAL A 92 7.36 -21.71 22.78
N LYS A 93 7.83 -22.53 23.73
CA LYS A 93 7.31 -22.62 25.12
C LYS A 93 8.13 -21.83 26.14
N TYR A 94 9.43 -21.68 25.89
CA TYR A 94 10.39 -21.10 26.84
C TYR A 94 11.30 -20.12 26.10
N PRO A 95 11.98 -19.20 26.80
CA PRO A 95 13.08 -18.47 26.20
C PRO A 95 14.23 -19.45 25.89
N TYR A 96 14.81 -19.31 24.71
CA TYR A 96 15.90 -20.15 24.22
C TYR A 96 17.07 -19.26 23.80
N VAL A 97 18.28 -19.65 24.18
CA VAL A 97 19.53 -18.99 23.80
C VAL A 97 20.42 -19.99 23.07
N ARG A 98 21.23 -19.54 22.11
CA ARG A 98 22.23 -20.41 21.49
C ARG A 98 23.19 -20.91 22.57
N GLY A 99 23.38 -22.22 22.70
CA GLY A 99 24.15 -22.82 23.78
C GLY A 99 25.54 -22.21 23.97
N ARG A 100 26.28 -21.96 22.87
CA ARG A 100 27.58 -21.29 22.91
C ARG A 100 27.54 -19.87 23.48
N LEU A 101 26.51 -19.10 23.16
CA LEU A 101 26.35 -17.76 23.74
C LEU A 101 26.01 -17.86 25.23
N LEU A 102 25.15 -18.81 25.59
CA LEU A 102 24.70 -18.99 26.97
C LEU A 102 25.84 -19.46 27.90
N GLU A 103 26.69 -20.36 27.40
CA GLU A 103 27.93 -20.80 28.07
C GLU A 103 28.83 -19.59 28.39
N TYR A 104 29.18 -18.79 27.37
CA TYR A 104 30.00 -17.59 27.59
C TYR A 104 29.32 -16.55 28.47
N TRP A 105 28.00 -16.39 28.36
CA TRP A 105 27.24 -15.47 29.21
C TRP A 105 27.36 -15.86 30.69
N ARG A 106 27.11 -17.13 31.02
CA ARG A 106 27.18 -17.63 32.40
C ARG A 106 28.61 -17.54 32.96
N GLU A 107 29.61 -17.91 32.16
CA GLU A 107 31.02 -17.77 32.55
C GLU A 107 31.41 -16.30 32.81
N ALA A 108 30.96 -15.37 31.96
CA ALA A 108 31.24 -13.95 32.13
C ALA A 108 30.50 -13.39 33.34
N ARG A 109 29.22 -13.74 33.52
CA ARG A 109 28.43 -13.30 34.68
C ARG A 109 28.98 -13.80 36.01
N ALA A 110 29.61 -14.97 36.04
CA ALA A 110 30.30 -15.47 37.23
C ALA A 110 31.59 -14.70 37.58
N ARG A 111 32.17 -13.94 36.64
CA ARG A 111 33.44 -13.21 36.81
C ARG A 111 33.29 -11.70 36.93
N HIS A 112 32.13 -11.17 36.58
CA HIS A 112 31.85 -9.74 36.54
C HIS A 112 30.54 -9.48 37.26
N ASP A 113 30.52 -8.58 38.25
CA ASP A 113 29.28 -8.19 38.93
C ASP A 113 28.37 -7.38 38.00
N ASN A 114 28.96 -6.50 37.19
CA ASN A 114 28.26 -5.66 36.21
C ASN A 114 27.93 -6.45 34.93
N PRO A 115 26.64 -6.64 34.57
CA PRO A 115 26.24 -7.37 33.37
C PRO A 115 26.77 -6.76 32.06
N VAL A 116 26.95 -5.44 32.01
CA VAL A 116 27.45 -4.73 30.83
C VAL A 116 28.93 -5.05 30.58
N GLU A 117 29.72 -5.18 31.64
CA GLU A 117 31.12 -5.60 31.57
C GLU A 117 31.23 -7.08 31.24
N ALA A 118 30.35 -7.91 31.79
CA ALA A 118 30.23 -9.32 31.41
C ALA A 118 30.01 -9.47 29.90
N TRP A 119 29.05 -8.73 29.33
CA TRP A 119 28.81 -8.71 27.90
C TRP A 119 30.03 -8.21 27.10
N ALA A 120 30.67 -7.13 27.54
CA ALA A 120 31.89 -6.60 26.91
C ALA A 120 32.98 -7.67 26.78
N SER A 121 33.22 -8.46 27.84
CA SER A 121 34.22 -9.55 27.86
C SER A 121 33.97 -10.63 26.79
N ILE A 122 32.73 -10.77 26.32
CA ILE A 122 32.33 -11.73 25.29
C ILE A 122 32.48 -11.10 23.91
N VAL A 123 31.91 -9.92 23.69
CA VAL A 123 31.84 -9.33 22.34
C VAL A 123 33.14 -8.67 21.88
N GLU A 124 34.01 -8.27 22.80
CA GLU A 124 35.33 -7.72 22.50
C GLU A 124 36.36 -8.82 22.24
N ASN A 125 36.12 -10.03 22.74
CA ASN A 125 36.93 -11.19 22.40
C ASN A 125 36.51 -11.74 21.04
N GLU A 126 37.38 -11.63 20.03
CA GLU A 126 37.09 -12.04 18.67
C GLU A 126 36.76 -13.53 18.55
N GLU A 127 37.48 -14.40 19.27
CA GLU A 127 37.27 -15.84 19.24
C GLU A 127 35.88 -16.20 19.79
N LYS A 128 35.53 -15.69 20.98
CA LYS A 128 34.20 -15.90 21.59
C LYS A 128 33.09 -15.34 20.72
N ARG A 129 33.25 -14.12 20.21
CA ARG A 129 32.27 -13.48 19.30
C ARG A 129 32.05 -14.32 18.05
N ARG A 130 33.13 -14.74 17.40
CA ARG A 130 33.09 -15.56 16.19
C ARG A 130 32.41 -16.90 16.45
N ALA A 131 32.73 -17.56 17.57
CA ALA A 131 32.19 -18.88 17.90
C ALA A 131 30.65 -18.90 17.99
N TYR A 132 30.02 -17.97 18.71
CA TYR A 132 28.55 -17.97 18.81
C TYR A 132 27.87 -17.47 17.52
N GLN A 133 28.51 -16.57 16.77
CA GLN A 133 27.98 -16.08 15.48
C GLN A 133 27.97 -17.19 14.42
N TRP A 134 29.04 -17.98 14.32
CA TRP A 134 29.14 -19.12 13.40
C TRP A 134 28.21 -20.29 13.73
N ALA A 135 27.63 -20.30 14.93
CA ALA A 135 26.63 -21.28 15.35
C ALA A 135 25.19 -20.88 14.96
N ARG A 136 24.96 -19.68 14.40
CA ARG A 136 23.64 -19.26 13.91
C ARG A 136 23.17 -20.19 12.77
N GLY A 137 21.92 -20.64 12.84
CA GLY A 137 21.32 -21.56 11.87
C GLY A 137 21.67 -23.06 12.06
N LYS A 138 22.48 -23.42 13.06
CA LYS A 138 23.01 -24.81 13.22
C LYS A 138 22.42 -25.60 14.40
N GLY A 139 21.28 -25.17 14.95
CA GLY A 139 20.69 -25.81 16.14
C GLY A 139 21.51 -25.59 17.43
N GLY A 140 21.27 -26.40 18.47
CA GLY A 140 21.94 -26.22 19.77
C GLY A 140 21.38 -25.06 20.59
N PHE A 141 20.05 -24.90 20.58
CA PHE A 141 19.37 -24.01 21.52
C PHE A 141 19.31 -24.66 22.90
N GLN A 142 19.56 -23.87 23.93
CA GLN A 142 19.36 -24.26 25.32
C GLN A 142 18.23 -23.44 25.92
N ARG A 143 17.41 -24.09 26.75
CA ARG A 143 16.37 -23.42 27.54
C ARG A 143 17.02 -22.50 28.57
N ALA A 144 16.51 -21.29 28.67
CA ALA A 144 16.86 -20.31 29.70
C ALA A 144 15.61 -19.94 30.52
N ASN A 145 15.77 -19.00 31.44
CA ASN A 145 14.65 -18.33 32.12
C ASN A 145 14.55 -16.86 31.66
N TRP A 146 13.45 -16.19 31.99
CA TRP A 146 13.20 -14.82 31.53
C TRP A 146 14.21 -13.82 32.11
N ASP A 147 14.53 -13.92 33.39
CA ASP A 147 15.46 -12.99 34.05
C ASP A 147 16.85 -13.04 33.41
N GLU A 148 17.37 -14.24 33.12
CA GLU A 148 18.66 -14.45 32.46
C GLU A 148 18.71 -13.84 31.05
N VAL A 149 17.65 -14.01 30.27
CA VAL A 149 17.60 -13.50 28.89
C VAL A 149 17.37 -12.00 28.86
N LEU A 150 16.55 -11.47 29.75
CA LEU A 150 16.31 -10.03 29.87
C LEU A 150 17.57 -9.29 30.34
N GLU A 151 18.31 -9.82 31.30
CA GLU A 151 19.59 -9.25 31.75
C GLU A 151 20.62 -9.22 30.60
N LEU A 152 20.75 -10.34 29.86
CA LEU A 152 21.64 -10.43 28.69
C LEU A 152 21.27 -9.39 27.62
N ILE A 153 20.00 -9.31 27.24
CA ILE A 153 19.53 -8.36 26.21
C ILE A 153 19.76 -6.93 26.67
N ALA A 154 19.40 -6.59 27.91
CA ALA A 154 19.61 -5.25 28.46
C ALA A 154 21.10 -4.87 28.48
N ALA A 155 21.96 -5.77 28.94
CA ALA A 155 23.42 -5.58 28.95
C ALA A 155 23.96 -5.34 27.53
N ALA A 156 23.52 -6.13 26.56
CA ALA A 156 23.92 -6.00 25.17
C ALA A 156 23.48 -4.67 24.56
N CYS A 157 22.24 -4.24 24.81
CA CYS A 157 21.73 -2.94 24.38
C CYS A 157 22.53 -1.79 25.01
N LEU A 158 22.70 -1.80 26.34
CA LEU A 158 23.42 -0.75 27.07
C LEU A 158 24.88 -0.62 26.66
N TYR A 159 25.58 -1.76 26.51
CA TYR A 159 26.95 -1.77 26.00
C TYR A 159 27.03 -1.15 24.61
N THR A 160 26.14 -1.58 23.71
CA THR A 160 26.11 -1.11 22.32
C THR A 160 25.86 0.39 22.25
N ALA A 161 24.87 0.88 22.98
CA ALA A 161 24.56 2.31 23.05
C ALA A 161 25.71 3.13 23.62
N ARG A 162 26.34 2.66 24.70
CA ARG A 162 27.47 3.36 25.34
C ARG A 162 28.70 3.43 24.43
N LYS A 163 28.99 2.36 23.69
CA LYS A 163 30.22 2.27 22.88
C LYS A 163 30.07 2.88 21.48
N TRP A 164 28.90 2.73 20.86
CA TRP A 164 28.70 3.04 19.43
C TRP A 164 27.55 4.00 19.13
N GLY A 165 26.71 4.30 20.12
CA GLY A 165 25.48 5.06 19.93
C GLY A 165 24.22 4.19 19.96
N PRO A 166 23.08 4.71 20.45
CA PRO A 166 21.85 3.93 20.62
C PRO A 166 21.23 3.51 19.28
N ASP A 167 21.53 4.22 18.19
CA ASP A 167 21.10 3.91 16.82
C ASP A 167 21.75 2.63 16.24
N ARG A 168 22.73 2.02 16.94
CA ARG A 168 23.26 0.68 16.63
C ARG A 168 22.39 -0.45 17.21
N VAL A 169 21.33 -0.11 17.93
CA VAL A 169 20.26 -1.03 18.33
C VAL A 169 19.05 -0.78 17.43
N ALA A 170 18.72 -1.76 16.61
CA ALA A 170 17.63 -1.68 15.66
C ALA A 170 16.59 -2.79 15.89
N GLY A 171 15.35 -2.51 15.49
CA GLY A 171 14.27 -3.50 15.45
C GLY A 171 13.54 -3.47 14.12
N PHE A 172 13.14 -4.66 13.69
CA PHE A 172 12.30 -4.88 12.53
C PHE A 172 11.01 -5.55 13.00
N SER A 173 9.88 -4.85 12.87
CA SER A 173 8.55 -5.37 13.12
C SER A 173 7.63 -4.72 12.09
N PRO A 174 6.95 -5.50 11.22
CA PRO A 174 6.18 -4.94 10.11
C PRO A 174 4.70 -4.73 10.50
N ILE A 175 3.98 -3.97 9.68
CA ILE A 175 2.50 -3.93 9.58
C ILE A 175 1.79 -3.80 10.94
N PRO A 176 1.71 -2.59 11.53
CA PRO A 176 1.04 -2.39 12.81
C PRO A 176 -0.46 -2.72 12.78
N ALA A 177 -1.11 -2.61 11.61
CA ALA A 177 -2.55 -2.79 11.44
C ALA A 177 -3.06 -4.19 11.83
N MET A 178 -2.22 -5.22 11.76
CA MET A 178 -2.63 -6.58 12.16
C MET A 178 -2.61 -6.80 13.67
N SER A 179 -1.85 -6.00 14.43
CA SER A 179 -1.72 -6.12 15.89
C SER A 179 -1.04 -4.89 16.50
N TYR A 180 -1.79 -3.81 16.70
CA TYR A 180 -1.26 -2.49 17.07
C TYR A 180 -0.36 -2.51 18.32
N LEU A 181 -0.83 -3.13 19.41
CA LEU A 181 -0.09 -3.16 20.67
C LEU A 181 1.15 -4.06 20.61
N SER A 182 1.08 -5.16 19.87
CA SER A 182 2.22 -6.07 19.66
C SER A 182 3.34 -5.37 18.87
N TYR A 183 2.99 -4.60 17.84
CA TYR A 183 3.95 -3.74 17.14
C TYR A 183 4.50 -2.65 18.06
N ALA A 184 3.61 -1.94 18.77
CA ALA A 184 3.98 -0.80 19.60
C ALA A 184 4.92 -1.19 20.76
N ALA A 185 4.85 -2.40 21.30
CA ALA A 185 5.71 -2.85 22.38
C ALA A 185 7.21 -2.71 22.04
N GLY A 186 7.65 -3.29 20.92
CA GLY A 186 9.04 -3.20 20.47
C GLY A 186 9.41 -1.80 19.99
N SER A 187 8.54 -1.17 19.20
CA SER A 187 8.82 0.16 18.64
C SER A 187 8.92 1.25 19.70
N ARG A 188 8.06 1.20 20.73
CA ARG A 188 8.09 2.15 21.85
C ARG A 188 9.35 1.98 22.70
N PHE A 189 9.79 0.74 22.94
CA PHE A 189 11.07 0.49 23.61
C PHE A 189 12.21 1.16 22.84
N LEU A 190 12.31 0.95 21.53
CA LEU A 190 13.37 1.54 20.71
C LEU A 190 13.30 3.06 20.66
N GLN A 191 12.12 3.66 20.54
CA GLN A 191 11.94 5.11 20.56
C GLN A 191 12.43 5.75 21.87
N LEU A 192 12.12 5.12 23.02
CA LEU A 192 12.60 5.59 24.33
C LEU A 192 14.10 5.35 24.52
N PHE A 193 14.61 4.24 23.98
CA PHE A 193 16.03 3.89 24.06
C PHE A 193 16.93 4.75 23.13
N GLY A 194 16.36 5.34 22.08
CA GLY A 194 17.10 6.01 21.01
C GLY A 194 17.56 5.07 19.89
N GLY A 195 16.98 3.87 19.81
CA GLY A 195 17.22 2.89 18.75
C GLY A 195 16.44 3.16 17.47
N PHE A 196 16.75 2.41 16.42
CA PHE A 196 16.19 2.58 15.08
C PHE A 196 15.03 1.59 14.80
N ASN A 197 13.89 2.12 14.34
CA ASN A 197 12.78 1.32 13.80
C ASN A 197 12.91 1.22 12.27
N MET A 198 13.01 0.00 11.75
CA MET A 198 13.09 -0.22 10.30
C MET A 198 11.72 -0.07 9.63
N SER A 199 11.71 0.46 8.40
CA SER A 199 10.52 0.48 7.54
C SER A 199 10.19 -0.92 6.99
N PHE A 200 8.97 -1.09 6.47
CA PHE A 200 8.48 -2.37 5.97
C PHE A 200 7.75 -2.28 4.64
N TYR A 201 6.98 -1.21 4.39
CA TYR A 201 6.05 -1.16 3.24
C TYR A 201 6.79 -0.97 1.90
N ASP A 202 7.78 -0.07 1.92
CA ASP A 202 8.80 0.08 0.88
C ASP A 202 9.67 -1.18 0.73
N TRP A 203 10.12 -1.76 1.84
CA TRP A 203 10.97 -2.95 1.87
C TRP A 203 10.31 -4.19 1.28
N TYR A 204 9.02 -4.39 1.53
CA TYR A 204 8.23 -5.49 0.97
C TYR A 204 7.86 -5.29 -0.50
N ALA A 205 8.14 -4.11 -1.06
CA ALA A 205 7.62 -3.66 -2.35
C ALA A 205 6.08 -3.67 -2.41
N ASP A 206 5.44 -3.52 -1.24
CA ASP A 206 4.00 -3.32 -1.13
C ASP A 206 3.64 -1.85 -1.35
N LEU A 207 4.57 -0.91 -1.11
CA LEU A 207 4.44 0.50 -1.49
C LEU A 207 4.43 0.66 -3.02
N PRO A 208 3.30 1.04 -3.64
CA PRO A 208 3.29 1.41 -5.03
C PRO A 208 3.89 2.82 -5.16
N ASN A 209 5.16 2.95 -5.58
CA ASN A 209 5.83 4.25 -5.70
C ASN A 209 5.05 5.28 -6.56
N ALA A 210 4.27 4.81 -7.53
CA ALA A 210 3.39 5.65 -8.33
C ALA A 210 2.30 6.36 -7.51
N PHE A 211 1.90 5.82 -6.35
CA PHE A 211 0.81 6.37 -5.54
C PHE A 211 1.23 7.69 -4.86
N PRO A 212 2.39 7.77 -4.19
CA PRO A 212 2.97 9.06 -3.78
C PRO A 212 3.26 10.02 -4.95
N GLU A 213 3.71 9.51 -6.10
CA GLU A 213 4.04 10.34 -7.27
C GLU A 213 2.80 11.04 -7.85
N VAL A 214 1.67 10.34 -7.94
CA VAL A 214 0.42 10.86 -8.54
C VAL A 214 -0.43 11.61 -7.52
N TRP A 215 -0.58 11.09 -6.30
CA TRP A 215 -1.55 11.62 -5.32
C TRP A 215 -0.91 12.25 -4.08
N GLY A 216 0.40 12.10 -3.88
CA GLY A 216 1.07 12.60 -2.68
C GLY A 216 0.66 11.88 -1.39
N ASP A 217 0.11 10.67 -1.51
CA ASP A 217 -0.31 9.79 -0.41
C ASP A 217 0.50 8.48 -0.42
N GLN A 218 0.60 7.81 0.72
CA GLN A 218 1.28 6.51 0.80
C GLN A 218 0.53 5.45 0.00
N THR A 219 -0.75 5.23 0.31
CA THR A 219 -1.68 4.30 -0.34
C THR A 219 -3.04 4.48 0.31
N ASP A 220 -4.06 4.78 -0.48
CA ASP A 220 -5.45 4.73 -0.06
C ASP A 220 -6.27 4.07 -1.16
N VAL A 221 -7.12 3.10 -0.83
CA VAL A 221 -7.86 2.30 -1.80
C VAL A 221 -9.28 2.06 -1.33
N CYS A 222 -10.21 1.85 -2.26
CA CYS A 222 -11.57 1.51 -1.91
C CYS A 222 -11.63 0.16 -1.17
N GLU A 223 -12.61 0.02 -0.28
CA GLU A 223 -12.91 -1.24 0.37
C GLU A 223 -13.44 -2.29 -0.61
N SER A 224 -13.39 -3.56 -0.24
CA SER A 224 -13.83 -4.65 -1.12
C SER A 224 -15.33 -4.64 -1.40
N ALA A 225 -16.14 -4.10 -0.49
CA ALA A 225 -17.56 -3.91 -0.74
C ALA A 225 -17.83 -2.98 -1.93
N ASP A 226 -16.95 -2.00 -2.18
CA ASP A 226 -17.09 -1.08 -3.31
C ASP A 226 -16.83 -1.75 -4.66
N TRP A 227 -16.18 -2.93 -4.68
CA TRP A 227 -16.06 -3.73 -5.90
C TRP A 227 -17.43 -4.11 -6.46
N TYR A 228 -18.45 -4.25 -5.59
CA TYR A 228 -19.82 -4.56 -5.99
C TYR A 228 -20.48 -3.42 -6.80
N ASN A 229 -20.03 -2.18 -6.60
CA ASN A 229 -20.52 -1.02 -7.34
C ASN A 229 -19.92 -0.93 -8.76
N GLY A 230 -18.80 -1.62 -9.02
CA GLY A 230 -18.14 -1.64 -10.32
C GLY A 230 -18.97 -2.38 -11.39
N LYS A 231 -19.09 -1.79 -12.59
CA LYS A 231 -19.74 -2.42 -13.75
C LYS A 231 -18.76 -3.05 -14.74
N PHE A 232 -17.50 -2.66 -14.67
CA PHE A 232 -16.40 -3.24 -15.41
C PHE A 232 -15.18 -3.31 -14.50
N ILE A 233 -14.77 -4.51 -14.11
CA ILE A 233 -13.74 -4.76 -13.12
C ILE A 233 -12.58 -5.49 -13.81
N VAL A 234 -11.37 -4.96 -13.67
CA VAL A 234 -10.15 -5.58 -14.19
C VAL A 234 -9.29 -6.02 -13.01
N SER A 235 -9.08 -7.32 -12.85
CA SER A 235 -8.06 -7.86 -11.94
C SER A 235 -6.75 -8.02 -12.70
N MET A 236 -5.81 -7.12 -12.42
CA MET A 236 -4.50 -7.04 -13.06
C MET A 236 -3.43 -7.58 -12.11
N GLY A 237 -2.83 -8.74 -12.41
CA GLY A 237 -1.77 -9.32 -11.58
C GLY A 237 -2.19 -9.63 -10.13
N SER A 238 -3.50 -9.71 -9.86
CA SER A 238 -4.05 -9.94 -8.52
C SER A 238 -4.83 -11.25 -8.45
N ASN A 239 -4.31 -12.22 -7.69
CA ASN A 239 -4.91 -13.56 -7.56
C ASN A 239 -5.90 -13.61 -6.39
N LEU A 240 -7.02 -12.92 -6.55
CA LEU A 240 -7.94 -12.57 -5.47
C LEU A 240 -8.47 -13.77 -4.67
N ASN A 241 -8.75 -14.91 -5.31
CA ASN A 241 -9.16 -16.13 -4.60
C ASN A 241 -8.14 -16.60 -3.56
N MET A 242 -6.85 -16.40 -3.83
CA MET A 242 -5.75 -16.87 -2.97
C MET A 242 -5.31 -15.79 -1.99
N THR A 243 -5.17 -14.54 -2.45
CA THR A 243 -4.58 -13.45 -1.67
C THR A 243 -5.60 -12.54 -0.99
N ARG A 244 -6.87 -12.60 -1.44
CA ARG A 244 -8.04 -11.82 -0.99
C ARG A 244 -9.25 -12.73 -0.71
N THR A 245 -8.99 -13.98 -0.32
CA THR A 245 -9.99 -15.02 -0.05
C THR A 245 -11.25 -14.52 0.70
N PRO A 246 -11.15 -13.75 1.81
CA PRO A 246 -12.33 -13.32 2.54
C PRO A 246 -13.17 -12.23 1.83
N ASP A 247 -12.63 -11.60 0.80
CA ASP A 247 -13.23 -10.43 0.12
C ASP A 247 -13.71 -10.73 -1.30
N VAL A 248 -13.19 -11.80 -1.91
CA VAL A 248 -13.40 -12.08 -3.34
C VAL A 248 -14.86 -12.37 -3.72
N HIS A 249 -15.71 -12.70 -2.74
CA HIS A 249 -17.14 -12.95 -2.96
C HIS A 249 -17.84 -11.73 -3.59
N PHE A 250 -17.44 -10.50 -3.23
CA PHE A 250 -18.00 -9.28 -3.81
C PHE A 250 -17.87 -9.23 -5.33
N ILE A 251 -16.76 -9.73 -5.89
CA ILE A 251 -16.58 -9.78 -7.34
C ILE A 251 -17.46 -10.86 -7.97
N SER A 252 -17.52 -12.05 -7.36
CA SER A 252 -18.41 -13.10 -7.90
C SER A 252 -19.88 -12.69 -7.87
N GLU A 253 -20.29 -11.97 -6.83
CA GLU A 253 -21.66 -11.50 -6.65
C GLU A 253 -21.97 -10.30 -7.55
N ALA A 254 -21.04 -9.36 -7.72
CA ALA A 254 -21.19 -8.24 -8.66
C ALA A 254 -21.47 -8.71 -10.10
N ARG A 255 -20.90 -9.86 -10.49
CA ARG A 255 -21.16 -10.48 -11.80
C ARG A 255 -22.59 -10.96 -11.95
N HIS A 256 -23.23 -11.42 -10.87
CA HIS A 256 -24.67 -11.76 -10.90
C HIS A 256 -25.54 -10.50 -11.14
N GLU A 257 -25.05 -9.33 -10.73
CA GLU A 257 -25.63 -8.01 -11.03
C GLU A 257 -25.17 -7.39 -12.35
N GLY A 258 -24.55 -8.19 -13.23
CA GLY A 258 -24.17 -7.79 -14.58
C GLY A 258 -22.83 -7.06 -14.71
N ALA A 259 -22.01 -7.02 -13.66
CA ALA A 259 -20.64 -6.52 -13.78
C ALA A 259 -19.82 -7.44 -14.69
N LYS A 260 -19.06 -6.84 -15.61
CA LYS A 260 -18.08 -7.58 -16.42
C LYS A 260 -16.76 -7.69 -15.67
N PHE A 261 -16.21 -8.89 -15.59
CA PHE A 261 -14.96 -9.18 -14.90
C PHE A 261 -13.88 -9.70 -15.85
N VAL A 262 -12.76 -8.98 -15.93
CA VAL A 262 -11.61 -9.32 -16.77
C VAL A 262 -10.41 -9.63 -15.89
N VAL A 263 -9.74 -10.74 -16.15
CA VAL A 263 -8.49 -11.11 -15.47
C VAL A 263 -7.33 -10.98 -16.46
N ILE A 264 -6.31 -10.25 -16.06
CA ILE A 264 -5.08 -10.09 -16.81
C ILE A 264 -3.95 -10.67 -15.96
N SER A 265 -3.48 -11.85 -16.36
CA SER A 265 -2.42 -12.59 -15.68
C SER A 265 -1.71 -13.53 -16.66
N PRO A 266 -0.39 -13.76 -16.51
CA PRO A 266 0.37 -14.64 -17.41
C PRO A 266 -0.10 -16.10 -17.35
N ASP A 267 -0.51 -16.57 -16.18
CA ASP A 267 -1.04 -17.90 -15.94
C ASP A 267 -2.57 -17.89 -15.80
N PHE A 268 -3.20 -19.06 -16.01
CA PHE A 268 -4.62 -19.26 -15.76
C PHE A 268 -4.86 -19.45 -14.25
N SER A 269 -4.87 -18.33 -13.54
CA SER A 269 -5.02 -18.28 -12.09
C SER A 269 -6.43 -18.70 -11.62
N GLN A 270 -6.60 -18.99 -10.32
CA GLN A 270 -7.89 -19.44 -9.79
C GLN A 270 -9.02 -18.41 -10.02
N VAL A 271 -8.68 -17.13 -9.99
CA VAL A 271 -9.64 -16.04 -10.24
C VAL A 271 -10.06 -15.96 -11.72
N ALA A 272 -9.21 -16.41 -12.65
CA ALA A 272 -9.54 -16.46 -14.09
C ALA A 272 -10.63 -17.50 -14.43
N LYS A 273 -10.83 -18.53 -13.58
CA LYS A 273 -11.80 -19.61 -13.81
C LYS A 273 -13.23 -19.10 -14.03
N TYR A 274 -13.59 -18.00 -13.38
CA TYR A 274 -14.92 -17.41 -13.45
C TYR A 274 -14.90 -15.98 -13.97
N SER A 275 -13.79 -15.51 -14.56
CA SER A 275 -13.81 -14.23 -15.27
C SER A 275 -14.52 -14.39 -16.60
N ASP A 276 -15.02 -13.28 -17.13
CA ASP A 276 -15.64 -13.27 -18.46
C ASP A 276 -14.56 -13.34 -19.54
N TRP A 277 -13.42 -12.66 -19.32
CA TRP A 277 -12.22 -12.76 -20.14
C TRP A 277 -10.97 -13.03 -19.30
N TRP A 278 -10.08 -13.85 -19.85
CA TRP A 278 -8.70 -13.99 -19.39
C TRP A 278 -7.75 -13.54 -20.49
N ILE A 279 -6.86 -12.58 -20.17
CA ILE A 279 -5.88 -12.02 -21.09
C ILE A 279 -4.47 -12.44 -20.63
N PRO A 280 -3.84 -13.44 -21.28
CA PRO A 280 -2.52 -13.93 -20.91
C PRO A 280 -1.40 -13.03 -21.47
N ILE A 281 -1.11 -11.94 -20.77
CA ILE A 281 0.06 -11.11 -21.08
C ILE A 281 1.34 -11.75 -20.53
N ARG A 282 2.48 -11.47 -21.16
CA ARG A 282 3.78 -11.90 -20.62
C ARG A 282 4.07 -11.13 -19.34
N ALA A 283 4.59 -11.81 -18.32
CA ALA A 283 4.98 -11.19 -17.05
C ALA A 283 5.95 -10.02 -17.29
N GLY A 284 5.65 -8.86 -16.72
CA GLY A 284 6.44 -7.64 -16.87
C GLY A 284 6.13 -6.84 -18.15
N GLN A 285 5.18 -7.26 -18.98
CA GLN A 285 4.71 -6.52 -20.17
C GLN A 285 3.35 -5.83 -19.95
N ASP A 286 3.01 -5.61 -18.68
CA ASP A 286 1.80 -4.94 -18.20
C ASP A 286 1.73 -3.48 -18.66
N LEU A 287 2.85 -2.75 -18.55
CA LEU A 287 2.97 -1.34 -18.94
C LEU A 287 2.65 -1.10 -20.43
N PRO A 288 3.30 -1.75 -21.41
CA PRO A 288 2.99 -1.52 -22.82
C PRO A 288 1.54 -1.89 -23.18
N PHE A 289 0.94 -2.88 -22.50
CA PHE A 289 -0.48 -3.18 -22.67
C PHE A 289 -1.36 -1.99 -22.23
N TRP A 290 -1.15 -1.45 -21.03
CA TRP A 290 -1.91 -0.30 -20.54
C TRP A 290 -1.63 0.99 -21.34
N MET A 291 -0.42 1.17 -21.86
CA MET A 291 -0.11 2.27 -22.78
C MET A 291 -0.92 2.18 -24.08
N ALA A 292 -1.10 0.97 -24.62
CA ALA A 292 -1.95 0.76 -25.81
C ALA A 292 -3.44 1.01 -25.49
N VAL A 293 -3.93 0.55 -24.33
CA VAL A 293 -5.29 0.84 -23.87
C VAL A 293 -5.50 2.35 -23.70
N ASN A 294 -4.56 3.05 -23.05
CA ASN A 294 -4.60 4.50 -22.87
C ASN A 294 -4.59 5.24 -24.22
N HIS A 295 -3.81 4.79 -25.19
CA HIS A 295 -3.83 5.37 -26.54
C HIS A 295 -5.22 5.32 -27.16
N ILE A 296 -5.92 4.18 -27.09
CA ILE A 296 -7.28 4.05 -27.60
C ILE A 296 -8.25 4.94 -26.82
N ILE A 297 -8.13 5.01 -25.49
CA ILE A 297 -8.97 5.88 -24.66
C ILE A 297 -8.80 7.35 -25.06
N LEU A 298 -7.56 7.82 -25.17
CA LEU A 298 -7.24 9.20 -25.56
C LEU A 298 -7.74 9.50 -26.98
N LYS A 299 -7.43 8.62 -27.93
CA LYS A 299 -7.86 8.78 -29.32
C LYS A 299 -9.39 8.84 -29.44
N GLU A 300 -10.11 7.86 -28.90
CA GLU A 300 -11.55 7.74 -29.13
C GLU A 300 -12.41 8.67 -28.27
N PHE A 301 -11.97 9.00 -27.04
CA PHE A 301 -12.80 9.69 -26.05
C PHE A 301 -12.30 11.08 -25.63
N TYR A 302 -11.15 11.51 -26.16
CA TYR A 302 -10.64 12.88 -26.01
C TYR A 302 -10.39 13.57 -27.35
N VAL A 303 -10.05 12.83 -28.42
CA VAL A 303 -9.77 13.40 -29.75
C VAL A 303 -10.95 13.21 -30.71
N ASP A 304 -11.25 11.96 -31.12
CA ASP A 304 -12.27 11.65 -32.13
C ASP A 304 -13.67 12.05 -31.63
N ARG A 305 -13.93 11.84 -30.33
CA ARG A 305 -15.13 12.31 -29.63
C ARG A 305 -14.73 12.80 -28.25
N GLN A 306 -15.20 13.97 -27.84
CA GLN A 306 -14.98 14.48 -26.49
C GLN A 306 -16.14 14.08 -25.57
N VAL A 307 -15.88 13.19 -24.62
CA VAL A 307 -16.89 12.80 -23.61
C VAL A 307 -16.95 13.86 -22.51
N PRO A 308 -18.10 14.54 -22.28
CA PRO A 308 -18.18 15.66 -21.36
C PRO A 308 -17.70 15.35 -19.94
N TYR A 309 -18.06 14.18 -19.41
CA TYR A 309 -17.62 13.74 -18.08
C TYR A 309 -16.09 13.59 -17.99
N PHE A 310 -15.45 13.01 -19.02
CA PHE A 310 -14.00 12.82 -19.03
C PHE A 310 -13.24 14.13 -19.14
N ILE A 311 -13.70 15.02 -20.02
CA ILE A 311 -13.13 16.36 -20.20
C ILE A 311 -13.25 17.17 -18.91
N ASP A 312 -14.43 17.17 -18.28
CA ASP A 312 -14.66 17.89 -17.03
C ASP A 312 -13.78 17.35 -15.90
N TYR A 313 -13.67 16.02 -15.79
CA TYR A 313 -12.84 15.38 -14.78
C TYR A 313 -11.38 15.79 -14.91
N VAL A 314 -10.78 15.68 -16.11
CA VAL A 314 -9.34 15.99 -16.27
C VAL A 314 -9.05 17.48 -16.09
N LYS A 315 -9.99 18.38 -16.43
CA LYS A 315 -9.83 19.83 -16.18
C LYS A 315 -9.77 20.17 -14.70
N ARG A 316 -10.50 19.44 -13.86
CA ARG A 316 -10.67 19.75 -12.43
C ARG A 316 -9.70 19.00 -11.52
N TYR A 317 -9.42 17.75 -11.85
CA TYR A 317 -8.82 16.79 -10.91
C TYR A 317 -7.46 16.28 -11.34
N THR A 318 -6.88 16.83 -12.41
CA THR A 318 -5.54 16.45 -12.89
C THR A 318 -4.68 17.67 -13.15
N ASP A 319 -3.40 17.44 -13.36
CA ASP A 319 -2.42 18.45 -13.77
C ASP A 319 -2.30 18.61 -15.29
N LEU A 320 -3.10 17.87 -16.07
CA LEU A 320 -3.16 17.96 -17.53
C LEU A 320 -3.33 19.40 -18.10
N PRO A 321 -4.15 20.31 -17.52
CA PRO A 321 -4.27 21.68 -18.05
C PRO A 321 -3.11 22.61 -17.68
N PHE A 322 -2.15 22.18 -16.85
CA PHE A 322 -1.08 23.07 -16.40
C PHE A 322 -0.03 23.31 -17.49
N LEU A 323 0.51 24.52 -17.50
CA LEU A 323 1.51 24.92 -18.47
C LEU A 323 2.90 24.36 -18.12
N VAL A 324 3.51 23.69 -19.09
CA VAL A 324 4.86 23.12 -19.04
C VAL A 324 5.79 23.95 -19.92
N GLU A 325 6.92 24.36 -19.37
CA GLU A 325 7.98 25.05 -20.11
C GLU A 325 8.74 24.08 -21.03
N LEU A 326 8.91 24.48 -22.29
CA LEU A 326 9.72 23.80 -23.29
C LEU A 326 11.06 24.51 -23.44
N VAL A 327 12.15 23.78 -23.26
CA VAL A 327 13.51 24.32 -23.37
C VAL A 327 14.25 23.73 -24.57
N PRO A 328 15.05 24.52 -25.31
CA PRO A 328 15.82 24.01 -26.44
C PRO A 328 16.79 22.89 -26.02
N GLU A 329 16.86 21.85 -26.84
CA GLU A 329 17.82 20.73 -26.73
C GLU A 329 18.28 20.29 -28.13
N GLY A 330 19.42 20.81 -28.57
CA GLY A 330 19.92 20.59 -29.93
C GLY A 330 19.02 21.26 -30.96
N ASN A 331 18.49 20.48 -31.90
CA ASN A 331 17.57 20.93 -32.96
C ASN A 331 16.08 20.75 -32.61
N ALA A 332 15.76 20.45 -31.35
CA ALA A 332 14.42 20.19 -30.87
C ALA A 332 14.22 20.80 -29.47
N TYR A 333 13.09 20.51 -28.84
CA TYR A 333 12.78 20.91 -27.48
C TYR A 333 12.62 19.70 -26.57
N ARG A 334 12.76 19.93 -25.26
CA ARG A 334 12.38 18.96 -24.23
C ARG A 334 11.44 19.62 -23.21
N MET A 335 10.55 18.82 -22.62
CA MET A 335 9.79 19.25 -21.45
C MET A 335 10.74 19.56 -20.29
N TRP A 336 10.41 20.58 -19.49
CA TRP A 336 11.22 20.96 -18.33
C TRP A 336 10.46 20.97 -17.01
N LYS A 337 9.78 22.06 -16.70
CA LYS A 337 9.09 22.27 -15.43
C LYS A 337 7.74 22.90 -15.69
N LEU A 338 6.79 22.65 -14.80
CA LEU A 338 5.57 23.44 -14.74
C LEU A 338 5.90 24.91 -14.49
N VAL A 339 5.21 25.80 -15.18
CA VAL A 339 5.42 27.26 -15.07
C VAL A 339 4.96 27.73 -13.69
N ARG A 340 5.86 28.36 -12.94
CA ARG A 340 5.59 28.89 -11.60
C ARG A 340 4.89 30.25 -11.67
N ALA A 341 3.95 30.49 -10.77
CA ALA A 341 3.10 31.68 -10.77
C ALA A 341 3.92 32.97 -10.59
N ASN A 342 4.86 32.99 -9.64
CA ASN A 342 5.69 34.18 -9.36
C ASN A 342 6.60 34.62 -10.52
N ARG A 343 6.75 33.82 -11.58
CA ARG A 343 7.42 34.22 -12.82
C ARG A 343 6.57 35.17 -13.67
N LEU A 344 5.27 35.28 -13.39
CA LEU A 344 4.34 36.17 -14.08
C LEU A 344 4.10 37.44 -13.27
N ALA A 345 3.99 38.58 -13.96
CA ALA A 345 3.83 39.89 -13.32
C ALA A 345 2.62 39.95 -12.36
N ARG A 346 1.49 39.34 -12.75
CA ARG A 346 0.26 39.27 -11.94
C ARG A 346 0.45 38.62 -10.57
N TYR A 347 1.37 37.66 -10.45
CA TYR A 347 1.57 36.87 -9.23
C TYR A 347 2.96 37.06 -8.61
N ALA A 348 3.69 38.12 -8.99
CA ALA A 348 5.06 38.36 -8.57
C ALA A 348 5.24 38.40 -7.04
N GLU A 349 4.24 38.94 -6.33
CA GLU A 349 4.24 39.12 -4.88
C GLU A 349 3.41 38.07 -4.12
N VAL A 350 2.96 37.01 -4.82
CA VAL A 350 2.21 35.93 -4.18
C VAL A 350 3.14 35.09 -3.31
N THR A 351 2.77 34.94 -2.04
CA THR A 351 3.47 34.06 -1.09
C THR A 351 3.57 32.64 -1.62
N ASN A 352 4.70 31.97 -1.40
CA ASN A 352 4.97 30.62 -1.92
C ASN A 352 4.73 30.47 -3.43
N GLY A 353 4.91 31.53 -4.23
CA GLY A 353 4.61 31.52 -5.66
C GLY A 353 5.48 30.57 -6.50
N ASP A 354 6.63 30.11 -6.00
CA ASP A 354 7.44 29.03 -6.59
C ASP A 354 6.79 27.63 -6.47
N TRP A 355 5.82 27.50 -5.57
CA TRP A 355 5.05 26.27 -5.29
C TRP A 355 3.61 26.34 -5.79
N LYS A 356 3.33 27.31 -6.64
CA LYS A 356 2.05 27.51 -7.33
C LYS A 356 2.34 27.64 -8.81
N MET A 357 1.54 26.98 -9.63
CA MET A 357 1.68 26.82 -11.06
C MET A 357 0.45 27.41 -11.76
N VAL A 358 0.53 27.55 -13.08
CA VAL A 358 -0.51 28.23 -13.87
C VAL A 358 -1.08 27.34 -14.96
N VAL A 359 -2.36 27.58 -15.26
CA VAL A 359 -3.09 27.07 -16.42
C VAL A 359 -3.38 28.24 -17.37
N LEU A 360 -3.69 27.98 -18.63
CA LEU A 360 -4.28 28.99 -19.51
C LEU A 360 -5.79 29.01 -19.29
N ASP A 361 -6.39 30.18 -19.05
CA ASP A 361 -7.84 30.32 -18.85
C ASP A 361 -8.54 30.65 -20.16
N ALA A 362 -9.51 29.82 -20.57
CA ALA A 362 -10.26 29.98 -21.81
C ALA A 362 -11.13 31.25 -21.82
N ARG A 363 -11.50 31.77 -20.64
CA ARG A 363 -12.37 32.96 -20.52
C ARG A 363 -11.63 34.25 -20.81
N THR A 364 -10.37 34.31 -20.41
CA THR A 364 -9.54 35.52 -20.51
C THR A 364 -8.44 35.41 -21.56
N GLY A 365 -8.07 34.20 -21.98
CA GLY A 365 -6.91 33.95 -22.83
C GLY A 365 -5.58 34.16 -22.11
N GLU A 366 -5.60 34.32 -20.78
CA GLU A 366 -4.44 34.68 -19.97
C GLU A 366 -4.08 33.53 -19.00
N PRO A 367 -2.81 33.42 -18.58
CA PRO A 367 -2.45 32.48 -17.52
C PRO A 367 -3.14 32.82 -16.19
N ARG A 368 -3.64 31.80 -15.51
CA ARG A 368 -4.28 31.89 -14.20
C ARG A 368 -3.70 30.86 -13.23
N MET A 369 -3.59 31.24 -11.95
CA MET A 369 -3.07 30.39 -10.88
C MET A 369 -4.23 29.77 -10.09
N PRO A 370 -4.68 28.53 -10.40
CA PRO A 370 -5.78 27.91 -9.68
C PRO A 370 -5.43 27.64 -8.21
N LYS A 371 -6.46 27.63 -7.36
CA LYS A 371 -6.40 27.16 -5.96
C LYS A 371 -5.94 25.69 -5.84
N GLY A 372 -5.71 25.23 -4.61
CA GLY A 372 -5.49 23.80 -4.32
C GLY A 372 -4.05 23.29 -4.38
N GLN A 373 -3.14 24.11 -4.89
CA GLN A 373 -1.73 23.75 -5.03
C GLN A 373 -0.97 23.78 -3.71
N VAL A 374 0.14 23.04 -3.61
CA VAL A 374 0.88 22.83 -2.35
C VAL A 374 1.35 24.12 -1.68
N GLY A 375 1.64 25.18 -2.45
CA GLY A 375 1.94 26.50 -1.89
C GLY A 375 0.84 27.02 -0.97
N PHE A 376 -0.44 26.83 -1.32
CA PHE A 376 -1.59 27.27 -0.50
C PHE A 376 -1.74 26.49 0.80
N ARG A 377 -1.24 25.25 0.88
CA ARG A 377 -1.32 24.42 2.10
C ARG A 377 -0.61 25.10 3.27
N TRP A 378 0.53 25.71 2.98
CA TRP A 378 1.44 26.30 3.97
C TRP A 378 1.41 27.84 4.00
N ASP A 379 0.54 28.46 3.21
CA ASP A 379 0.32 29.91 3.26
C ASP A 379 -0.19 30.37 4.62
N LYS A 380 0.08 31.63 4.95
CA LYS A 380 -0.51 32.30 6.12
C LYS A 380 -2.02 32.45 5.96
N GLU A 381 -2.47 32.85 4.77
CA GLU A 381 -3.89 32.91 4.43
C GLU A 381 -4.42 31.49 4.20
N LYS A 382 -5.51 31.14 4.89
CA LYS A 382 -6.13 29.81 4.83
C LYS A 382 -7.38 29.83 3.96
N GLY A 383 -7.86 28.65 3.57
CA GLY A 383 -9.09 28.50 2.79
C GLY A 383 -8.90 28.44 1.27
N LYS A 384 -7.67 28.56 0.76
CA LYS A 384 -7.34 28.46 -0.69
C LYS A 384 -6.76 27.11 -1.12
N TRP A 385 -6.50 26.20 -0.18
CA TRP A 385 -6.06 24.83 -0.48
C TRP A 385 -7.29 23.92 -0.69
N ASN A 386 -7.94 24.04 -1.86
CA ASN A 386 -9.07 23.24 -2.29
C ASN A 386 -9.14 23.20 -3.83
N LEU A 387 -9.97 22.32 -4.39
CA LEU A 387 -10.07 22.08 -5.84
C LEU A 387 -11.13 22.95 -6.55
N LYS A 388 -11.52 24.10 -5.96
CA LYS A 388 -12.39 25.04 -6.68
C LYS A 388 -11.62 25.67 -7.83
N LEU A 389 -12.22 25.69 -9.02
CA LEU A 389 -11.66 26.31 -10.22
C LEU A 389 -11.79 27.84 -10.15
N GLU A 390 -11.04 28.43 -9.24
CA GLU A 390 -10.98 29.87 -8.95
C GLU A 390 -9.51 30.30 -8.91
N ASP A 391 -9.22 31.53 -9.34
CA ASP A 391 -7.89 32.14 -9.22
C ASP A 391 -7.56 32.34 -7.74
N GLY A 392 -6.41 31.86 -7.31
CA GLY A 392 -5.97 31.99 -5.92
C GLY A 392 -5.65 33.43 -5.50
N LEU A 393 -5.57 34.37 -6.43
CA LEU A 393 -5.38 35.80 -6.15
C LEU A 393 -6.68 36.52 -5.80
N ASP A 394 -7.74 36.33 -6.59
CA ASP A 394 -8.97 37.16 -6.55
C ASP A 394 -10.28 36.37 -6.60
N ASP A 395 -10.23 35.04 -6.47
CA ASP A 395 -11.38 34.14 -6.49
C ASP A 395 -12.22 34.18 -7.79
N SER A 396 -11.69 34.79 -8.86
CA SER A 396 -12.35 34.79 -10.16
C SER A 396 -12.43 33.37 -10.74
N PRO A 397 -13.55 32.99 -11.37
CA PRO A 397 -13.71 31.64 -11.91
C PRO A 397 -12.76 31.40 -13.08
N ILE A 398 -12.15 30.22 -13.12
CA ILE A 398 -11.23 29.76 -14.17
C ILE A 398 -11.90 28.67 -15.00
N ASP A 399 -11.75 28.72 -16.33
CA ASP A 399 -12.00 27.59 -17.22
C ASP A 399 -10.69 27.12 -17.86
N PRO A 400 -10.00 26.10 -17.32
CA PRO A 400 -8.68 25.72 -17.80
C PRO A 400 -8.71 25.24 -19.26
N VAL A 401 -7.76 25.65 -20.08
CA VAL A 401 -7.56 25.09 -21.42
C VAL A 401 -6.84 23.76 -21.29
N LEU A 402 -7.38 22.70 -21.92
CA LEU A 402 -6.69 21.41 -22.00
C LEU A 402 -5.66 21.38 -23.13
N THR A 403 -5.98 21.87 -24.33
CA THR A 403 -5.09 21.78 -25.49
C THR A 403 -4.86 23.14 -26.12
N LEU A 404 -3.61 23.42 -26.53
CA LEU A 404 -3.25 24.59 -27.33
C LEU A 404 -3.47 24.36 -28.83
N LEU A 405 -3.87 23.16 -29.25
CA LEU A 405 -4.19 22.89 -30.64
C LEU A 405 -5.33 23.81 -31.12
N GLY A 406 -5.14 24.46 -32.27
CA GLY A 406 -6.06 25.48 -32.79
C GLY A 406 -5.93 26.88 -32.16
N GLN A 407 -5.12 27.03 -31.11
CA GLN A 407 -4.86 28.29 -30.43
C GLN A 407 -3.40 28.39 -29.97
N HIS A 408 -2.45 27.96 -30.81
CA HIS A 408 -1.01 28.04 -30.55
C HIS A 408 -0.34 29.09 -31.43
N ASP A 409 0.86 29.52 -31.04
CA ASP A 409 1.65 30.46 -31.84
C ASP A 409 2.54 29.69 -32.83
N GLU A 410 3.01 28.50 -32.43
CA GLU A 410 3.86 27.62 -33.26
C GLU A 410 3.71 26.15 -32.87
N VAL A 411 4.09 25.24 -33.78
CA VAL A 411 4.25 23.81 -33.48
C VAL A 411 5.73 23.50 -33.44
N VAL A 412 6.21 22.99 -32.31
CA VAL A 412 7.63 22.64 -32.14
C VAL A 412 7.84 21.14 -32.05
N GLN A 413 9.02 20.68 -32.42
CA GLN A 413 9.41 19.28 -32.25
C GLN A 413 9.91 19.04 -30.83
N VAL A 414 9.18 18.26 -30.05
CA VAL A 414 9.55 17.85 -28.69
C VAL A 414 10.06 16.41 -28.71
N ARG A 415 11.13 16.15 -27.95
CA ARG A 415 11.78 14.85 -27.84
C ARG A 415 11.17 14.02 -26.73
N PHE A 416 10.81 12.79 -27.06
CA PHE A 416 10.38 11.75 -26.12
C PHE A 416 11.26 10.52 -26.29
N PHE A 417 11.69 9.92 -25.19
CA PHE A 417 12.49 8.69 -25.25
C PHE A 417 11.57 7.46 -25.26
N ASP A 418 11.68 6.65 -26.31
CA ASP A 418 11.04 5.35 -26.37
C ASP A 418 11.97 4.32 -25.72
N HIS A 419 11.56 3.78 -24.57
CA HIS A 419 12.32 2.76 -23.85
C HIS A 419 12.32 1.39 -24.53
N GLY A 420 11.26 1.06 -25.29
CA GLY A 420 11.14 -0.22 -26.00
C GLY A 420 12.06 -0.28 -27.20
N GLU A 421 12.06 0.77 -28.03
CA GLU A 421 12.92 0.88 -29.21
C GLU A 421 14.29 1.51 -28.91
N LYS A 422 14.49 2.02 -27.68
CA LYS A 422 15.71 2.70 -27.22
C LYS A 422 16.13 3.85 -28.13
N ARG A 423 15.16 4.64 -28.61
CA ARG A 423 15.41 5.78 -29.51
C ARG A 423 14.64 7.02 -29.08
N TRP A 424 15.14 8.17 -29.51
CA TRP A 424 14.42 9.43 -29.37
C TRP A 424 13.40 9.58 -30.51
N LEU A 425 12.18 9.91 -30.13
CA LEU A 425 11.08 10.23 -31.03
C LEU A 425 10.83 11.74 -30.98
N LEU A 426 10.61 12.34 -32.15
CA LEU A 426 10.15 13.71 -32.26
C LEU A 426 8.64 13.73 -32.47
N ARG A 427 7.95 14.61 -31.75
CA ARG A 427 6.51 14.85 -31.87
C ARG A 427 6.25 16.33 -32.00
N GLY A 428 5.37 16.71 -32.92
CA GLY A 428 4.91 18.08 -33.06
C GLY A 428 3.96 18.43 -31.93
N VAL A 429 4.31 19.42 -31.11
CA VAL A 429 3.54 19.86 -29.95
C VAL A 429 3.11 21.32 -30.16
N PRO A 430 1.81 21.65 -30.02
CA PRO A 430 1.33 23.02 -30.11
C PRO A 430 1.85 23.84 -28.91
N ALA A 431 2.43 24.99 -29.18
CA ALA A 431 3.11 25.80 -28.17
C ALA A 431 2.81 27.29 -28.29
N LYS A 432 2.84 27.97 -27.14
CA LYS A 432 2.64 29.42 -27.01
C LYS A 432 3.86 30.10 -26.41
N ARG A 433 4.08 31.35 -26.80
CA ARG A 433 5.07 32.24 -26.21
C ARG A 433 4.47 32.95 -25.01
N LEU A 434 5.08 32.77 -23.85
CA LEU A 434 4.66 33.38 -22.60
C LEU A 434 5.73 34.35 -22.11
N ARG A 435 5.35 35.63 -21.97
CA ARG A 435 6.22 36.67 -21.43
C ARG A 435 6.28 36.59 -19.90
N LEU A 436 7.48 36.58 -19.35
CA LEU A 436 7.75 36.56 -17.92
C LEU A 436 7.93 37.97 -17.36
N ARG A 437 7.89 38.08 -16.02
CA ARG A 437 8.03 39.37 -15.33
C ARG A 437 9.40 40.02 -15.52
N ASP A 438 10.43 39.23 -15.77
CA ASP A 438 11.80 39.71 -16.04
C ASP A 438 11.98 40.22 -17.48
N GLY A 439 10.90 40.19 -18.28
CA GLY A 439 10.89 40.61 -19.67
C GLY A 439 11.29 39.51 -20.67
N SER A 440 11.81 38.37 -20.19
CA SER A 440 12.11 37.23 -21.05
C SER A 440 10.83 36.56 -21.55
N THR A 441 10.97 35.75 -22.61
CA THR A 441 9.86 34.98 -23.17
C THR A 441 10.25 33.51 -23.20
N ILE A 442 9.35 32.66 -22.70
CA ILE A 442 9.51 31.21 -22.71
C ILE A 442 8.49 30.58 -23.65
N LEU A 443 8.77 29.35 -24.10
CA LEU A 443 7.83 28.56 -24.86
C LEU A 443 7.13 27.58 -23.92
N VAL A 444 5.81 27.50 -24.01
CA VAL A 444 4.99 26.65 -23.14
C VAL A 444 4.00 25.82 -23.93
N THR A 445 3.63 24.68 -23.37
CA THR A 445 2.52 23.83 -23.82
C THR A 445 1.71 23.37 -22.60
N THR A 446 0.63 22.62 -22.77
CA THR A 446 -0.08 21.99 -21.65
C THR A 446 0.49 20.60 -21.38
N ALA A 447 0.32 20.07 -20.16
CA ALA A 447 0.66 18.68 -19.86
C ALA A 447 -0.23 17.66 -20.61
N PHE A 448 -1.41 18.08 -21.08
CA PHE A 448 -2.30 17.29 -21.94
C PHE A 448 -1.80 17.14 -23.38
N ASP A 449 -1.16 18.18 -23.93
CA ASP A 449 -0.59 18.16 -25.28
C ASP A 449 0.75 17.40 -25.35
N LEU A 450 1.43 17.22 -24.21
CA LEU A 450 2.63 16.40 -24.05
C LEU A 450 2.27 14.92 -23.92
#